data_AF-A0A7C3SA20-F1
#
_entry.id   AF-A0A7C3SA20-F1
#
_cell.length_a   1.000
_cell.length_b   1.000
_cell.length_c   1.000
_cell.angle_alpha   90.00
_cell.angle_beta   90.00
_cell.angle_gamma   90.00
#
_symmetry.space_group_name_H-M   'P 1'
#
loop_
_entity.id
_entity.type
_entity.pdbx_description
1 polymer ?
#
loop_
_entity_poly.entity_id
_entity_poly.type
_entity_poly.pdbx_seq_one_letter_code
_entity_poly.pdbx_strand_id
1 'polypeptide(L)'
;MPLTKAKTIPFTYVLLLSLLLSLPGCGGIAYVCHLGWHQGAILYHSQPLSEVLAQDGIDPALKGKILFIQEVKCFGEERLGLRRTKNYSTFVNTEGPVLFVVTASEKDRLKLRSWSFPIIGKVTYRGFFSYKEALREKKRLEEEGLDTFVQAAAAYSTLGWFKDPIFSSMLEWEVSTLANVIFHEMAHTTLYLKGQTPFNEQFATFVGNRATIDFLREKYGPTSAELRRAMEEQEDDLLFSRWVGR
;
A
#
# COMPACT_ATOMS: atom_id res chain seq x y z
N MET A 1 17.09 28.29 50.48
CA MET A 1 17.13 27.87 49.07
C MET A 1 16.24 28.81 48.26
N PRO A 2 16.75 29.59 47.31
CA PRO A 2 15.90 30.43 46.49
C PRO A 2 15.26 29.57 45.39
N LEU A 3 13.93 29.65 45.28
CA LEU A 3 13.17 29.05 44.18
C LEU A 3 13.63 29.70 42.86
N THR A 4 14.14 28.88 41.95
CA THR A 4 14.55 29.28 40.61
C THR A 4 13.35 29.83 39.83
N LYS A 5 13.45 31.09 39.40
CA LYS A 5 12.44 31.72 38.53
C LYS A 5 12.26 30.87 37.27
N ALA A 6 11.04 30.39 37.03
CA ALA A 6 10.68 29.74 35.78
C ALA A 6 10.97 30.69 34.62
N LYS A 7 11.80 30.24 33.67
CA LYS A 7 12.07 31.01 32.44
C LYS A 7 10.75 31.09 31.67
N THR A 8 10.13 32.26 31.68
CA THR A 8 8.97 32.58 30.84
C THR A 8 9.39 32.40 29.39
N ILE A 9 8.77 31.42 28.70
CA ILE A 9 8.99 31.21 27.27
C ILE A 9 8.55 32.49 26.58
N PRO A 10 9.44 33.23 25.89
CA PRO A 10 9.07 34.50 25.30
C PRO A 10 7.96 34.30 24.28
N PHE A 11 6.94 35.15 24.33
CA PHE A 11 5.76 35.10 23.47
C PHE A 11 6.11 35.02 21.97
N THR A 12 7.26 35.58 21.59
CA THR A 12 7.85 35.50 20.25
C THR A 12 8.17 34.07 19.80
N TYR A 13 8.60 33.16 20.68
CA TYR A 13 8.83 31.76 20.34
C TYR A 13 7.52 30.99 20.12
N VAL A 14 6.48 31.30 20.89
CA VAL A 14 5.14 30.73 20.70
C VAL A 14 4.54 31.22 19.38
N LEU A 15 4.74 32.50 19.05
CA LEU A 15 4.30 33.10 17.80
C LEU A 15 5.08 32.55 16.58
N LEU A 16 6.39 32.31 16.72
CA LEU A 16 7.19 31.70 15.66
C LEU A 16 6.77 30.24 15.41
N LEU A 17 6.52 29.49 16.47
CA LEU A 17 6.07 28.10 16.38
C LEU A 17 4.66 28.01 15.79
N SER A 18 3.74 28.90 16.16
CA SER A 18 2.40 28.97 15.57
C SER A 18 2.46 29.39 14.10
N LEU A 19 3.33 30.33 13.73
CA LEU A 19 3.53 30.75 12.34
C LEU A 19 4.17 29.63 11.48
N LEU A 20 5.12 28.87 12.05
CA LEU A 20 5.69 27.66 11.43
C LEU A 20 4.65 26.56 11.23
N LEU A 21 3.75 26.36 12.20
CA LEU A 21 2.63 25.41 12.12
C LEU A 21 1.52 25.87 11.15
N SER A 22 1.47 27.16 10.82
CA SER A 22 0.49 27.77 9.91
C SER A 22 0.91 27.71 8.44
N LEU A 23 2.14 27.29 8.13
CA LEU A 23 2.59 27.16 6.75
C LEU A 23 1.83 26.01 6.06
N PRO A 24 1.39 26.16 4.80
CA PRO A 24 0.60 25.16 4.06
C PRO A 24 1.29 23.80 3.84
N GLY A 25 2.51 23.59 4.36
CA GLY A 25 3.22 22.30 4.42
C GLY A 25 2.95 21.47 5.69
N CYS A 26 2.41 22.05 6.76
CA CYS A 26 2.17 21.31 8.01
C CYS A 26 1.08 20.24 7.91
N GLY A 27 0.10 20.42 7.01
CA GLY A 27 -0.89 19.39 6.72
C GLY A 27 -0.26 18.12 6.14
N GLY A 28 0.79 18.26 5.33
CA GLY A 28 1.55 17.12 4.78
C GLY A 28 2.37 16.40 5.85
N ILE A 29 3.00 17.14 6.77
CA ILE A 29 3.76 16.56 7.88
C ILE A 29 2.83 15.84 8.86
N ALA A 30 1.72 16.47 9.27
CA ALA A 30 0.73 15.86 10.15
C ALA A 30 0.14 14.58 9.54
N TYR A 31 -0.15 14.59 8.23
CA TYR A 31 -0.61 13.41 7.51
C TYR A 31 0.43 12.29 7.47
N VAL A 32 1.70 12.59 7.18
CA VAL A 32 2.78 11.58 7.18
C VAL A 32 3.02 11.02 8.59
N CYS A 33 3.00 11.86 9.63
CA CYS A 33 3.09 11.41 11.02
C CYS A 33 1.91 10.51 11.40
N HIS A 34 0.70 10.86 10.95
CA HIS A 34 -0.50 10.05 11.16
C HIS A 34 -0.39 8.68 10.47
N LEU A 35 0.07 8.63 9.20
CA LEU A 35 0.35 7.38 8.51
C LEU A 35 1.41 6.55 9.25
N GLY A 36 2.49 7.19 9.71
CA GLY A 36 3.55 6.54 10.48
C GLY A 36 3.09 5.99 11.83
N TRP A 37 2.21 6.70 12.54
CA TRP A 37 1.61 6.24 13.79
C TRP A 37 0.77 4.97 13.59
N HIS A 38 -0.13 4.99 12.61
CA HIS A 38 -0.97 3.83 12.29
C HIS A 38 -0.15 2.64 11.80
N GLN A 39 0.87 2.87 10.96
CA GLN A 39 1.80 1.82 10.57
C GLN A 39 2.56 1.25 11.78
N GLY A 40 3.01 2.11 12.70
CA GLY A 40 3.65 1.67 13.94
C GLY A 40 2.73 0.80 14.80
N ALA A 41 1.46 1.17 14.93
CA ALA A 41 0.45 0.39 15.65
C ALA A 41 0.23 -0.99 15.00
N ILE A 42 0.12 -1.06 13.67
CA ILE A 42 -0.01 -2.32 12.92
C ILE A 42 1.19 -3.24 13.20
N LEU A 43 2.42 -2.71 13.12
CA LEU A 43 3.62 -3.49 13.36
C LEU A 43 3.71 -3.98 14.81
N TYR A 44 3.30 -3.14 15.78
CA TYR A 44 3.26 -3.50 17.19
C TYR A 44 2.30 -4.65 17.48
N HIS A 45 1.15 -4.71 16.80
CA HIS A 45 0.17 -5.79 16.93
C HIS A 45 0.42 -6.99 16.03
N SER A 46 1.49 -6.97 15.23
CA SER A 46 1.82 -8.08 14.33
C SER A 46 2.46 -9.24 15.07
N GLN A 47 2.09 -10.46 14.68
CA GLN A 47 2.61 -11.70 15.24
C GLN A 47 3.61 -12.33 14.25
N PRO A 48 4.77 -12.86 14.71
CA PRO A 48 5.67 -13.63 13.86
C PRO A 48 4.96 -14.81 13.19
N LEU A 49 5.23 -15.05 11.90
CA LEU A 49 4.59 -16.17 11.19
C LEU A 49 4.89 -17.52 11.83
N SER A 50 6.07 -17.71 12.42
CA SER A 50 6.40 -18.93 13.15
C SER A 50 5.46 -19.20 14.32
N GLU A 51 5.00 -18.16 15.02
CA GLU A 51 4.06 -18.28 16.12
C GLU A 51 2.66 -18.57 15.58
N VAL A 52 2.21 -17.83 14.57
CA VAL A 52 0.90 -18.03 13.95
C VAL A 52 0.76 -19.44 13.36
N LEU A 53 1.76 -19.92 12.62
CA LEU A 53 1.75 -21.25 12.02
C LEU A 53 1.83 -22.41 13.04
N ALA A 54 2.27 -22.12 14.28
CA ALA A 54 2.35 -23.06 15.38
C ALA A 54 1.11 -23.05 16.30
N GLN A 55 0.14 -22.15 16.07
CA GLN A 55 -1.09 -22.11 16.87
C GLN A 55 -1.95 -23.35 16.63
N ASP A 56 -2.36 -23.99 17.72
CA ASP A 56 -3.33 -25.08 17.70
C ASP A 56 -4.68 -24.56 17.18
N GLY A 57 -5.25 -25.25 16.20
CA GLY A 57 -6.55 -24.88 15.61
C GLY A 57 -6.51 -23.75 14.58
N ILE A 58 -5.33 -23.37 14.06
CA ILE A 58 -5.25 -22.49 12.89
C ILE A 58 -6.07 -23.07 11.73
N ASP A 59 -6.89 -22.22 11.10
CA ASP A 59 -7.66 -22.60 9.91
C ASP A 59 -6.71 -23.10 8.80
N PRO A 60 -6.90 -24.34 8.29
CA PRO A 60 -6.10 -24.87 7.20
C PRO A 60 -6.06 -23.97 5.95
N ALA A 61 -7.15 -23.27 5.64
CA ALA A 61 -7.20 -22.36 4.49
C ALA A 61 -6.28 -21.15 4.70
N LEU A 62 -6.36 -20.53 5.90
CA LEU A 62 -5.48 -19.44 6.33
C LEU A 62 -4.00 -19.87 6.25
N LYS A 63 -3.68 -21.03 6.84
CA LYS A 63 -2.34 -21.60 6.81
C LYS A 63 -1.84 -21.81 5.38
N GLY A 64 -2.68 -22.36 4.51
CA GLY A 64 -2.36 -22.57 3.09
C GLY A 64 -2.01 -21.27 2.37
N LYS A 65 -2.79 -20.20 2.58
CA LYS A 65 -2.53 -18.89 1.96
C LYS A 65 -1.27 -18.20 2.50
N ILE A 66 -1.00 -18.32 3.81
CA ILE A 66 0.25 -17.79 4.39
C ILE A 66 1.47 -18.49 3.76
N LEU A 67 1.44 -19.82 3.67
CA LEU A 67 2.52 -20.58 3.03
C LEU A 67 2.67 -20.24 1.54
N PHE A 68 1.54 -20.08 0.84
CA PHE A 68 1.53 -19.63 -0.55
C PHE A 68 2.24 -18.28 -0.74
N ILE A 69 1.98 -17.29 0.12
CA ILE A 69 2.68 -16.00 0.07
C ILE A 69 4.20 -16.18 0.26
N GLN A 70 4.64 -17.09 1.15
CA GLN A 70 6.06 -17.37 1.34
C GLN A 70 6.70 -17.99 0.07
N GLU A 71 5.98 -18.87 -0.62
CA GLU A 71 6.44 -19.45 -1.88
C GLU A 71 6.56 -18.40 -2.98
N VAL A 72 5.55 -17.52 -3.13
CA VAL A 72 5.58 -16.39 -4.07
C VAL A 72 6.77 -15.49 -3.79
N LYS A 73 6.98 -15.12 -2.52
CA LYS A 73 8.11 -14.29 -2.10
C LYS A 73 9.45 -14.97 -2.42
N CYS A 74 9.58 -16.26 -2.12
CA CYS A 74 10.77 -17.05 -2.43
C CYS A 74 11.06 -17.05 -3.94
N PHE A 75 10.03 -17.29 -4.76
CA PHE A 75 10.17 -17.24 -6.22
C PHE A 75 10.65 -15.87 -6.71
N GLY A 76 10.07 -14.79 -6.20
CA GLY A 76 10.49 -13.43 -6.56
C GLY A 76 11.94 -13.14 -6.19
N GLU A 77 12.37 -13.56 -5.01
CA GLU A 77 13.74 -13.34 -4.50
C GLU A 77 14.78 -14.22 -5.20
N GLU A 78 14.47 -15.49 -5.46
CA GLU A 78 15.46 -16.47 -5.93
C GLU A 78 15.46 -16.66 -7.44
N ARG A 79 14.30 -16.57 -8.10
CA ARG A 79 14.15 -16.84 -9.54
C ARG A 79 14.16 -15.56 -10.36
N LEU A 80 13.55 -14.48 -9.83
CA LEU A 80 13.41 -13.20 -10.53
C LEU A 80 14.44 -12.15 -10.09
N GLY A 81 15.18 -12.41 -9.00
CA GLY A 81 16.18 -11.48 -8.48
C GLY A 81 15.59 -10.20 -7.88
N LEU A 82 14.32 -10.22 -7.48
CA LEU A 82 13.71 -9.12 -6.74
C LEU A 82 14.40 -8.95 -5.38
N ARG A 83 14.38 -7.72 -4.85
CA ARG A 83 15.08 -7.40 -3.62
C ARG A 83 14.57 -8.25 -2.46
N ARG A 84 15.49 -8.91 -1.76
CA ARG A 84 15.20 -9.60 -0.51
C ARG A 84 14.81 -8.63 0.59
N THR A 85 13.67 -8.87 1.23
CA THR A 85 13.19 -8.06 2.36
C THR A 85 12.65 -8.93 3.48
N LYS A 86 12.38 -8.29 4.63
CA LYS A 86 11.64 -8.89 5.75
C LYS A 86 10.13 -8.64 5.64
N ASN A 87 9.62 -8.20 4.49
CA ASN A 87 8.18 -8.08 4.28
C ASN A 87 7.55 -9.46 4.33
N TYR A 88 6.29 -9.51 4.74
CA TYR A 88 5.50 -10.72 4.89
C TYR A 88 6.11 -11.76 5.85
N SER A 89 6.91 -11.33 6.84
CA SER A 89 7.43 -12.20 7.90
C SER A 89 6.59 -12.21 9.17
N THR A 90 5.57 -11.35 9.24
CA THR A 90 4.61 -11.24 10.34
C THR A 90 3.19 -11.22 9.79
N PHE A 91 2.20 -11.48 10.64
CA PHE A 91 0.79 -11.52 10.31
C PHE A 91 -0.01 -10.61 11.24
N VAL A 92 -1.02 -9.95 10.70
CA VAL A 92 -1.97 -9.11 11.43
C VAL A 92 -3.38 -9.52 11.01
N ASN A 93 -4.21 -9.86 11.99
CA ASN A 93 -5.64 -10.03 11.76
C ASN A 93 -6.34 -8.67 11.78
N THR A 94 -7.02 -8.32 10.70
CA THR A 94 -7.78 -7.07 10.55
C THR A 94 -9.26 -7.36 10.34
N GLU A 95 -10.13 -6.68 11.09
CA GLU A 95 -11.59 -6.76 10.95
C GLU A 95 -12.11 -5.86 9.79
N GLY A 96 -11.50 -5.97 8.60
CA GLY A 96 -11.89 -5.21 7.41
C GLY A 96 -10.72 -4.57 6.65
N PRO A 97 -11.01 -3.65 5.71
CA PRO A 97 -9.99 -3.02 4.88
C PRO A 97 -8.95 -2.28 5.71
N VAL A 98 -7.68 -2.50 5.39
CA VAL A 98 -6.55 -1.88 6.11
C VAL A 98 -6.44 -0.39 5.81
N LEU A 99 -6.84 0.00 4.59
CA LEU A 99 -6.74 1.38 4.12
C LEU A 99 -7.85 1.68 3.11
N PHE A 100 -8.26 2.95 3.06
CA PHE A 100 -9.12 3.52 2.04
C PHE A 100 -8.32 4.54 1.23
N VAL A 101 -8.25 4.36 -0.08
CA VAL A 101 -7.51 5.23 -0.98
C VAL A 101 -8.48 6.12 -1.73
N VAL A 102 -8.23 7.43 -1.68
CA VAL A 102 -8.98 8.45 -2.43
C VAL A 102 -8.14 8.89 -3.62
N THR A 103 -8.74 8.82 -4.80
CA THR A 103 -8.22 9.43 -6.03
C THR A 103 -9.21 10.46 -6.54
N ALA A 104 -8.71 11.47 -7.24
CA ALA A 104 -9.56 12.47 -7.87
C ALA A 104 -9.00 12.89 -9.22
N SER A 105 -9.87 13.30 -10.15
CA SER A 105 -9.51 13.87 -11.44
C SER A 105 -10.37 15.08 -11.77
N GLU A 106 -9.94 15.84 -12.77
CA GLU A 106 -10.82 16.82 -13.40
C GLU A 106 -12.01 16.11 -14.08
N LYS A 107 -13.15 16.81 -14.23
CA LYS A 107 -14.41 16.22 -14.74
C LYS A 107 -14.39 15.97 -16.25
N ASP A 108 -13.60 16.74 -16.97
CA ASP A 108 -13.55 16.78 -18.43
C ASP A 108 -12.34 16.05 -19.02
N ARG A 109 -11.40 15.60 -18.17
CA ARG A 109 -10.21 14.85 -18.58
C ARG A 109 -9.66 14.01 -17.43
N LEU A 110 -9.05 12.87 -17.77
CA LEU A 110 -8.37 11.96 -16.83
C LEU A 110 -7.04 12.52 -16.31
N LYS A 111 -7.06 13.75 -15.79
CA LYS A 111 -5.93 14.40 -15.16
C LYS A 111 -6.06 14.30 -13.65
N LEU A 112 -5.27 13.38 -13.07
CA LEU A 112 -5.32 13.09 -11.64
C LEU A 112 -4.85 14.28 -10.79
N ARG A 113 -5.56 14.52 -9.70
CA ARG A 113 -5.14 15.39 -8.60
C ARG A 113 -3.87 14.81 -7.97
N SER A 114 -2.88 15.66 -7.75
CA SER A 114 -1.61 15.25 -7.14
C SER A 114 -1.38 15.89 -5.77
N TRP A 115 -0.94 15.13 -4.78
CA TRP A 115 -0.52 15.61 -3.47
C TRP A 115 1.00 15.58 -3.36
N SER A 116 1.59 16.55 -2.66
CA SER A 116 3.04 16.63 -2.45
C SER A 116 3.39 16.30 -0.99
N PHE A 117 4.30 15.36 -0.81
CA PHE A 117 4.82 14.93 0.49
C PHE A 117 6.35 15.07 0.54
N PRO A 118 6.94 15.40 1.69
CA PRO A 118 8.37 15.70 1.79
C PRO A 118 9.27 14.50 1.44
N ILE A 119 8.87 13.29 1.86
CA ILE A 119 9.67 12.07 1.71
C ILE A 119 9.45 11.43 0.33
N ILE A 120 8.20 11.06 0.01
CA ILE A 120 7.83 10.33 -1.21
C ILE A 120 7.67 11.21 -2.46
N GLY A 121 7.57 12.52 -2.29
CA GLY A 121 7.37 13.46 -3.39
C GLY A 121 5.89 13.60 -3.78
N LYS A 122 5.64 13.82 -5.07
CA LYS A 122 4.30 14.00 -5.61
C LYS A 122 3.66 12.65 -5.92
N VAL A 123 2.44 12.41 -5.43
CA VAL A 123 1.64 11.19 -5.67
C VAL A 123 0.23 11.55 -6.10
N THR A 124 -0.46 10.64 -6.79
CA THR A 124 -1.80 10.86 -7.37
C THR A 124 -2.93 10.19 -6.59
N TYR A 125 -2.67 9.78 -5.36
CA TYR A 125 -3.64 9.15 -4.46
C TYR A 125 -3.37 9.55 -3.01
N ARG A 126 -4.38 9.40 -2.14
CA ARG A 126 -4.28 9.68 -0.71
C ARG A 126 -4.97 8.60 0.11
N GLY A 127 -4.22 7.92 0.99
CA GLY A 127 -4.70 6.86 1.86
C GLY A 127 -5.25 7.34 3.21
N PHE A 128 -6.21 6.61 3.77
CA PHE A 128 -6.87 6.87 5.06
C PHE A 128 -7.15 5.55 5.80
N PHE A 129 -6.89 5.47 7.09
CA PHE A 129 -7.19 4.29 7.90
C PHE A 129 -8.67 4.22 8.32
N SER A 130 -9.42 5.32 8.20
CA SER A 130 -10.85 5.37 8.48
C SER A 130 -11.65 5.67 7.21
N TYR A 131 -12.68 4.86 6.96
CA TYR A 131 -13.63 5.13 5.86
C TYR A 131 -14.28 6.51 5.99
N LYS A 132 -14.59 6.94 7.23
CA LYS A 132 -15.15 8.27 7.50
C LYS A 132 -14.19 9.39 7.13
N GLU A 133 -12.88 9.18 7.24
CA GLU A 133 -11.87 10.15 6.79
C GLU A 133 -11.78 10.20 5.28
N ALA A 134 -11.77 9.04 4.61
CA ALA A 134 -11.81 8.96 3.16
C ALA A 134 -13.05 9.67 2.58
N LEU A 135 -14.23 9.47 3.18
CA LEU A 135 -15.46 10.15 2.76
C LEU A 135 -15.43 11.67 2.99
N ARG A 136 -14.78 12.13 4.07
CA ARG A 136 -14.58 13.57 4.30
C ARG A 136 -13.70 14.18 3.22
N GLU A 137 -12.59 13.51 2.86
CA GLU A 137 -11.72 13.97 1.78
C GLU A 137 -12.42 13.92 0.43
N LYS A 138 -13.16 12.84 0.15
CA LYS A 138 -14.01 12.70 -1.04
C LYS A 138 -14.92 13.93 -1.20
N LYS A 139 -15.73 14.22 -0.19
CA LYS A 139 -16.69 15.34 -0.22
C LYS A 139 -15.98 16.67 -0.44
N ARG A 140 -14.84 16.90 0.23
CA ARG A 140 -14.03 18.12 0.08
C ARG A 140 -13.55 18.30 -1.37
N LEU A 141 -13.11 17.23 -2.03
CA LEU A 141 -12.64 17.26 -3.42
C LEU A 141 -13.81 17.43 -4.42
N GLU A 142 -14.97 16.83 -4.13
CA GLU A 142 -16.19 17.04 -4.94
C GLU A 142 -16.70 18.49 -4.86
N GLU A 143 -16.59 19.13 -3.69
CA GLU A 143 -16.87 20.57 -3.49
C GLU A 143 -15.90 21.46 -4.28
N GLU A 144 -14.67 21.00 -4.55
CA GLU A 144 -13.72 21.65 -5.47
C GLU A 144 -14.06 21.41 -6.96
N GLY A 145 -15.12 20.66 -7.25
CA GLY A 145 -15.56 20.36 -8.61
C GLY A 145 -14.80 19.22 -9.28
N LEU A 146 -14.09 18.38 -8.52
CA LEU A 146 -13.39 17.19 -9.03
C LEU A 146 -14.30 15.96 -9.04
N ASP A 147 -14.03 15.01 -9.93
CA ASP A 147 -14.58 13.66 -9.85
C ASP A 147 -13.69 12.80 -8.95
N THR A 148 -14.31 12.00 -8.09
CA THR A 148 -13.61 11.28 -7.02
C THR A 148 -13.97 9.81 -6.97
N PHE A 149 -13.00 9.00 -6.55
CA PHE A 149 -13.20 7.57 -6.32
C PHE A 149 -12.56 7.17 -4.99
N VAL A 150 -13.24 6.30 -4.25
CA VAL A 150 -12.77 5.75 -2.97
C VAL A 150 -12.66 4.25 -3.13
N GLN A 151 -11.44 3.74 -3.00
CA GLN A 151 -11.14 2.31 -3.08
C GLN A 151 -10.79 1.78 -1.70
N ALA A 152 -11.36 0.64 -1.32
CA ALA A 152 -10.87 -0.14 -0.18
C ALA A 152 -9.63 -0.93 -0.64
N ALA A 153 -8.49 -0.72 0.02
CA ALA A 153 -7.28 -1.46 -0.23
C ALA A 153 -7.16 -2.60 0.79
N ALA A 154 -7.20 -3.84 0.30
CA ALA A 154 -7.03 -5.05 1.12
C ALA A 154 -5.55 -5.39 1.36
N ALA A 155 -4.63 -4.69 0.69
CA ALA A 155 -3.21 -4.66 0.99
C ALA A 155 -2.70 -3.22 1.06
N TYR A 156 -1.71 -3.00 1.91
CA TYR A 156 -0.95 -1.76 1.96
C TYR A 156 0.53 -2.10 2.05
N SER A 157 1.33 -1.61 1.10
CA SER A 157 2.79 -1.61 1.24
C SER A 157 3.30 -0.22 1.56
N THR A 158 4.33 -0.19 2.39
CA THR A 158 5.11 1.01 2.65
C THR A 158 6.29 1.14 1.70
N LEU A 159 6.23 0.53 0.51
CA LEU A 159 7.30 0.52 -0.50
C LEU A 159 8.62 -0.04 0.06
N GLY A 160 8.53 -0.93 1.06
CA GLY A 160 9.68 -1.54 1.73
C GLY A 160 10.37 -0.66 2.79
N TRP A 161 9.78 0.48 3.17
CA TRP A 161 10.29 1.31 4.28
C TRP A 161 10.03 0.65 5.64
N PHE A 162 8.98 -0.16 5.75
CA PHE A 162 8.68 -1.00 6.90
C PHE A 162 8.58 -2.46 6.49
N LYS A 163 8.58 -3.34 7.50
CA LYS A 163 8.35 -4.78 7.33
C LYS A 163 6.85 -5.02 7.19
N ASP A 164 6.32 -4.83 6.00
CA ASP A 164 4.88 -4.91 5.77
C ASP A 164 4.37 -6.32 6.15
N PRO A 165 3.36 -6.46 7.03
CA PRO A 165 2.84 -7.76 7.45
C PRO A 165 1.92 -8.38 6.38
N ILE A 166 1.60 -9.66 6.54
CA ILE A 166 0.45 -10.29 5.89
C ILE A 166 -0.81 -9.87 6.64
N PHE A 167 -1.79 -9.29 5.94
CA PHE A 167 -3.09 -8.96 6.52
C PHE A 167 -4.09 -10.08 6.25
N SER A 168 -5.01 -10.36 7.20
CA SER A 168 -6.04 -11.38 7.01
C SER A 168 -6.91 -11.13 5.76
N SER A 169 -7.18 -9.87 5.42
CA SER A 169 -7.92 -9.47 4.20
C SER A 169 -7.24 -9.91 2.90
N MET A 170 -5.91 -10.05 2.88
CA MET A 170 -5.20 -10.55 1.69
C MET A 170 -5.51 -12.03 1.41
N LEU A 171 -5.89 -12.78 2.43
CA LEU A 171 -6.05 -14.23 2.36
C LEU A 171 -7.41 -14.64 1.77
N GLU A 172 -8.33 -13.69 1.63
CA GLU A 172 -9.60 -13.84 0.93
C GLU A 172 -9.44 -13.83 -0.60
N TRP A 173 -8.31 -13.33 -1.11
CA TRP A 173 -8.07 -13.25 -2.55
C TRP A 173 -7.78 -14.60 -3.18
N GLU A 174 -8.20 -14.76 -4.44
CA GLU A 174 -7.78 -15.85 -5.31
C GLU A 174 -6.25 -15.89 -5.45
N VAL A 175 -5.68 -17.07 -5.69
CA VAL A 175 -4.21 -17.24 -5.74
C VAL A 175 -3.55 -16.45 -6.88
N SER A 176 -4.25 -16.20 -7.99
CA SER A 176 -3.77 -15.34 -9.08
C SER A 176 -3.58 -13.91 -8.62
N THR A 177 -4.64 -13.32 -8.07
CA THR A 177 -4.63 -11.95 -7.53
C THR A 177 -3.63 -11.81 -6.39
N LEU A 178 -3.59 -12.77 -5.47
CA LEU A 178 -2.67 -12.74 -4.34
C LEU A 178 -1.21 -12.79 -4.79
N ALA A 179 -0.84 -13.68 -5.72
CA ALA A 179 0.51 -13.71 -6.26
C ALA A 179 0.88 -12.40 -6.96
N ASN A 180 -0.05 -11.84 -7.74
CA ASN A 180 0.13 -10.59 -8.46
C ASN A 180 0.44 -9.43 -7.52
N VAL A 181 -0.39 -9.23 -6.50
CA VAL A 181 -0.19 -8.16 -5.52
C VAL A 181 1.15 -8.33 -4.81
N ILE A 182 1.52 -9.54 -4.37
CA ILE A 182 2.82 -9.75 -3.70
C ILE A 182 3.99 -9.40 -4.64
N PHE A 183 3.95 -9.82 -5.91
CA PHE A 183 5.00 -9.45 -6.87
C PHE A 183 5.01 -7.96 -7.21
N HIS A 184 3.85 -7.30 -7.31
CA HIS A 184 3.72 -5.86 -7.51
C HIS A 184 4.40 -5.09 -6.37
N GLU A 185 4.12 -5.46 -5.12
CA GLU A 185 4.75 -4.82 -3.97
C GLU A 185 6.25 -5.13 -3.88
N MET A 186 6.67 -6.36 -4.18
CA MET A 186 8.09 -6.70 -4.27
C MET A 186 8.81 -5.87 -5.34
N ALA A 187 8.15 -5.57 -6.46
CA ALA A 187 8.70 -4.69 -7.50
C ALA A 187 8.92 -3.27 -6.96
N HIS A 188 7.95 -2.71 -6.24
CA HIS A 188 8.11 -1.41 -5.56
C HIS A 188 9.28 -1.39 -4.58
N THR A 189 9.48 -2.47 -3.80
CA THR A 189 10.63 -2.55 -2.88
C THR A 189 11.96 -2.66 -3.62
N THR A 190 11.96 -3.20 -4.84
CA THR A 190 13.14 -3.41 -5.66
C THR A 190 13.55 -2.13 -6.38
N LEU A 191 12.59 -1.40 -6.97
CA LEU A 191 12.82 -0.15 -7.67
C LEU A 191 11.66 0.81 -7.46
N TYR A 192 11.99 2.01 -6.97
CA TYR A 192 11.05 3.12 -6.82
C TYR A 192 11.75 4.44 -7.15
N LEU A 193 11.23 5.16 -8.14
CA LEU A 193 11.73 6.47 -8.55
C LEU A 193 10.89 7.58 -7.91
N LYS A 194 11.52 8.42 -7.07
CA LYS A 194 10.85 9.48 -6.31
C LYS A 194 10.06 10.41 -7.25
N GLY A 195 8.78 10.62 -6.95
CA GLY A 195 7.89 11.53 -7.70
C GLY A 195 7.48 11.05 -9.09
N GLN A 196 7.83 9.82 -9.49
CA GLN A 196 7.51 9.23 -10.79
C GLN A 196 6.38 8.20 -10.67
N THR A 197 5.24 8.57 -10.08
CA THR A 197 4.11 7.66 -9.85
C THR A 197 3.70 6.87 -11.10
N PRO A 198 3.51 7.49 -12.29
CA PRO A 198 3.14 6.72 -13.49
C PRO A 198 4.14 5.62 -13.85
N PHE A 199 5.45 5.88 -13.69
CA PHE A 199 6.48 4.87 -13.96
C PHE A 199 6.46 3.77 -12.90
N ASN A 200 6.42 4.15 -11.61
CA ASN A 200 6.48 3.19 -10.51
C ASN A 200 5.31 2.19 -10.56
N GLU A 201 4.09 2.69 -10.81
CA GLU A 201 2.91 1.82 -10.94
C GLU A 201 3.00 0.93 -12.17
N GLN A 202 3.32 1.47 -13.35
CA GLN A 202 3.45 0.67 -14.57
C GLN A 202 4.54 -0.41 -14.48
N PHE A 203 5.68 -0.09 -13.86
CA PHE A 203 6.75 -1.04 -13.61
C PHE A 203 6.27 -2.16 -12.68
N ALA A 204 5.65 -1.81 -11.55
CA ALA A 204 5.17 -2.79 -10.59
C ALA A 204 4.05 -3.67 -11.18
N THR A 205 3.11 -3.10 -11.93
CA THR A 205 2.05 -3.85 -12.63
C THR A 205 2.63 -4.80 -13.68
N PHE A 206 3.62 -4.35 -14.46
CA PHE A 206 4.29 -5.23 -15.43
C PHE A 206 4.96 -6.42 -14.75
N VAL A 207 5.73 -6.18 -13.68
CA VAL A 207 6.38 -7.24 -12.91
C VAL A 207 5.34 -8.15 -12.26
N GLY A 208 4.31 -7.61 -11.62
CA GLY A 208 3.22 -8.35 -10.99
C GLY A 208 2.52 -9.31 -11.94
N ASN A 209 2.12 -8.81 -13.12
CA ASN A 209 1.45 -9.61 -14.15
C ASN A 209 2.37 -10.73 -14.67
N ARG A 210 3.61 -10.38 -15.05
CA ARG A 210 4.51 -11.36 -15.66
C ARG A 210 5.00 -12.41 -14.67
N ALA A 211 5.39 -11.99 -13.48
CA ALA A 211 5.87 -12.87 -12.42
C ALA A 211 4.78 -13.86 -11.98
N THR A 212 3.53 -13.41 -11.86
CA THR A 212 2.38 -14.27 -11.55
C THR A 212 2.21 -15.38 -12.57
N ILE A 213 2.23 -15.04 -13.86
CA ILE A 213 2.09 -16.02 -14.95
C ILE A 213 3.23 -17.04 -14.90
N ASP A 214 4.47 -16.59 -14.73
CA ASP A 214 5.62 -17.48 -14.71
C ASP A 214 5.61 -18.39 -13.46
N PHE A 215 5.28 -17.84 -12.29
CA PHE A 215 5.13 -18.60 -11.04
C PHE A 215 4.00 -19.63 -11.11
N LEU A 216 2.79 -19.23 -11.53
CA LEU A 216 1.64 -20.14 -11.58
C LEU A 216 1.83 -21.24 -12.64
N ARG A 217 2.52 -20.93 -13.74
CA ARG A 217 2.90 -21.94 -14.74
C ARG A 217 3.85 -22.98 -14.15
N GLU A 218 4.84 -22.55 -13.36
CA GLU A 218 5.79 -23.47 -12.70
C GLU A 218 5.10 -24.29 -11.60
N LYS A 219 4.26 -23.66 -10.78
CA LYS A 219 3.61 -24.29 -9.61
C LYS A 219 2.47 -25.24 -9.97
N TYR A 220 1.57 -24.81 -10.87
CA TYR A 220 0.33 -25.52 -11.19
C TYR A 220 0.31 -26.15 -12.59
N GLY A 221 1.30 -25.83 -13.43
CA GLY A 221 1.39 -26.33 -14.80
C GLY A 221 0.69 -25.44 -15.83
N PRO A 222 0.90 -25.72 -17.14
CA PRO A 222 0.49 -24.84 -18.24
C PRO A 222 -1.01 -24.82 -18.54
N THR A 223 -1.78 -25.75 -17.98
CA THR A 223 -3.24 -25.89 -18.23
C THR A 223 -4.09 -25.60 -17.00
N SER A 224 -3.48 -25.12 -15.91
CA SER A 224 -4.16 -24.86 -14.64
C SER A 224 -5.21 -23.75 -14.76
N ALA A 225 -6.22 -23.80 -13.90
CA ALA A 225 -7.26 -22.77 -13.89
C ALA A 225 -6.73 -21.44 -13.35
N GLU A 226 -5.79 -21.52 -12.42
CA GLU A 226 -5.08 -20.40 -11.79
C GLU A 226 -4.27 -19.61 -12.82
N LEU A 227 -3.49 -20.32 -13.65
CA LEU A 227 -2.72 -19.69 -14.73
C LEU A 227 -3.63 -19.04 -15.75
N ARG A 228 -4.69 -19.75 -16.17
CA ARG A 228 -5.65 -19.22 -17.16
C ARG A 228 -6.28 -17.94 -16.66
N ARG A 229 -6.75 -17.92 -15.40
CA ARG A 229 -7.32 -16.72 -14.79
C ARG A 229 -6.34 -15.55 -14.76
N ALA A 230 -5.08 -15.79 -14.37
CA ALA A 230 -4.07 -14.73 -14.37
C ALA A 230 -3.77 -14.18 -15.78
N MET A 231 -3.83 -15.03 -16.82
CA MET A 231 -3.68 -14.63 -18.21
C MET A 231 -4.88 -13.82 -18.71
N GLU A 232 -6.10 -14.24 -18.36
CA GLU A 232 -7.36 -13.53 -18.67
C GLU A 232 -7.38 -12.15 -18.01
N GLU A 233 -7.03 -12.05 -16.72
CA GLU A 233 -6.90 -10.78 -15.98
C GLU A 233 -5.92 -9.82 -16.69
N GLN A 234 -4.76 -10.32 -17.12
CA GLN A 234 -3.80 -9.50 -17.86
C GLN A 234 -4.32 -9.09 -19.25
N GLU A 235 -5.05 -9.98 -19.94
CA GLU A 235 -5.60 -9.68 -21.25
C GLU A 235 -6.67 -8.58 -21.18
N ASP A 236 -7.53 -8.63 -20.16
CA ASP A 236 -8.54 -7.60 -19.89
C ASP A 236 -7.88 -6.22 -19.62
N ASP A 237 -6.83 -6.17 -18.81
CA ASP A 237 -6.05 -4.94 -18.57
C ASP A 237 -5.48 -4.37 -19.86
N LEU A 238 -4.92 -5.22 -20.71
CA LEU A 238 -4.34 -4.83 -22.00
C LEU A 238 -5.42 -4.36 -22.99
N LEU A 239 -6.59 -5.00 -22.99
CA LEU A 239 -7.74 -4.58 -23.79
C LEU A 239 -8.21 -3.18 -23.37
N PHE A 240 -8.38 -2.96 -22.07
CA PHE A 240 -8.79 -1.67 -21.53
C PHE A 240 -7.75 -0.58 -21.81
N SER A 241 -6.46 -0.86 -21.61
CA SER A 241 -5.37 0.08 -21.89
C SER A 241 -5.35 0.52 -23.36
N ARG A 242 -5.52 -0.43 -24.30
CA ARG A 242 -5.64 -0.11 -25.74
C ARG A 242 -6.87 0.72 -26.07
N TRP A 243 -7.97 0.53 -25.35
CA TRP A 243 -9.19 1.31 -25.55
C TRP A 243 -9.02 2.75 -25.07
N VAL A 244 -8.44 2.97 -23.89
CA VAL A 244 -8.16 4.30 -23.33
C VAL A 244 -7.14 5.08 -24.17
N GLY A 245 -6.17 4.39 -24.78
CA GLY A 245 -5.12 5.00 -25.59
C GLY A 245 -5.51 5.37 -27.03
N ARG A 246 -6.75 5.09 -27.46
CA ARG A 246 -7.30 5.50 -28.77
C ARG A 246 -7.94 6.87 -28.68
#